data_AF-A0A2W6CMG5-F1
#
_entry.id   AF-A0A2W6CMG5-F1
#
_cell.length_a   1.000
_cell.length_b   1.000
_cell.length_c   1.000
_cell.angle_alpha   90.00
_cell.angle_beta   90.00
_cell.angle_gamma   90.00
#
_symmetry.space_group_name_H-M   'P 1'
#
loop_
_entity.id
_entity.type
_entity.pdbx_description
1 polymer ?
#
loop_
_entity_poly.entity_id
_entity_poly.type
_entity_poly.pdbx_seq_one_letter_code
_entity_poly.pdbx_strand_id
1 'polypeptide(L)'
;MTTSLERGRYDWPWRGGPAFVTPDGSQIVLHGRALDASRPWSCGFIALVRGARRSFTVAEAGAFDWHATFTTIHDQLLRQPYNAAELVVGIRNQTAGDHPPDYRAAWRGPWFELHTRETGSPDGISTIFDAFRLTDTPLGLLAAPRSARQAQLEPVRVAKQIPGIGYLTFERPGTSQIAVPDFRGHLTQHGELWREPLGPGAQGRSRPDALILATPTAITRLVPGPADTADQNEALAFLDDLSVIWEPA
;
A
#
# COMPACT_ATOMS: atom_id res chain seq x y z
N MET A 1 40.93 17.56 4.21
CA MET A 1 40.30 16.23 4.37
C MET A 1 38.88 16.48 4.80
N THR A 2 37.96 16.30 3.85
CA THR A 2 36.53 16.61 3.97
C THR A 2 35.86 15.49 4.75
N THR A 3 35.34 15.82 5.93
CA THR A 3 34.45 14.96 6.71
C THR A 3 33.19 14.73 5.89
N SER A 4 33.07 13.54 5.31
CA SER A 4 31.83 13.05 4.71
C SER A 4 30.77 13.02 5.81
N LEU A 5 29.83 13.96 5.76
CA LEU A 5 28.58 13.91 6.50
C LEU A 5 27.90 12.58 6.17
N GLU A 6 27.97 11.62 7.10
CA GLU A 6 26.98 10.56 7.20
C GLU A 6 25.64 11.24 7.43
N ARG A 7 24.93 11.55 6.33
CA ARG A 7 23.52 11.92 6.39
C ARG A 7 22.80 10.74 7.02
N GLY A 8 22.28 10.99 8.22
CA GLY A 8 21.68 10.01 9.10
C GLY A 8 20.64 9.14 8.39
N ARG A 9 20.50 7.91 8.92
CA ARG A 9 19.32 7.06 8.75
C ARG A 9 18.06 7.92 8.87
N TYR A 10 17.45 8.22 7.73
CA TYR A 10 16.14 8.82 7.50
C TYR A 10 15.40 9.36 8.75
N ASP A 11 15.75 10.56 9.20
CA ASP A 11 14.91 11.39 10.10
C ASP A 11 13.74 11.99 9.32
N TRP A 12 12.98 11.19 8.58
CA TRP A 12 11.78 11.67 7.89
C TRP A 12 10.56 11.29 8.73
N PRO A 13 9.91 12.23 9.43
CA PRO A 13 8.63 11.93 10.05
C PRO A 13 7.66 11.69 8.91
N TRP A 14 7.27 10.42 8.73
CA TRP A 14 6.09 10.07 7.93
C TRP A 14 4.95 10.99 8.35
N ARG A 15 4.28 11.54 7.35
CA ARG A 15 3.28 12.59 7.58
C ARG A 15 1.97 11.96 8.01
N GLY A 16 1.67 10.78 7.47
CA GLY A 16 0.37 10.16 7.61
C GLY A 16 -0.72 11.15 7.20
N GLY A 17 -1.70 11.30 8.07
CA GLY A 17 -2.84 12.18 7.88
C GLY A 17 -4.08 11.45 7.37
N PRO A 18 -5.24 12.12 7.41
CA PRO A 18 -6.53 11.49 7.15
C PRO A 18 -6.84 11.34 5.66
N ALA A 19 -6.03 11.89 4.76
CA ALA A 19 -6.27 11.86 3.32
C ALA A 19 -5.09 11.25 2.55
N PHE A 20 -5.39 10.61 1.42
CA PHE A 20 -4.38 10.06 0.51
C PHE A 20 -4.87 10.12 -0.95
N VAL A 21 -4.01 10.56 -1.85
CA VAL A 21 -4.27 10.56 -3.30
C VAL A 21 -3.68 9.28 -3.92
N THR A 22 -4.53 8.49 -4.56
CA THR A 22 -4.16 7.19 -5.11
C THR A 22 -3.49 7.30 -6.48
N PRO A 23 -2.83 6.22 -6.96
CA PRO A 23 -2.17 6.20 -8.26
C PRO A 23 -3.07 6.51 -9.46
N ASP A 24 -4.36 6.25 -9.38
CA ASP A 24 -5.35 6.56 -10.42
C ASP A 24 -5.97 7.96 -10.29
N GLY A 25 -5.52 8.77 -9.34
CA GLY A 25 -5.93 10.17 -9.16
C GLY A 25 -7.06 10.42 -8.19
N SER A 26 -7.78 9.38 -7.77
CA SER A 26 -8.84 9.54 -6.78
C SER A 26 -8.25 9.88 -5.40
N GLN A 27 -9.09 10.37 -4.51
CA GLN A 27 -8.70 10.66 -3.14
C GLN A 27 -9.53 9.84 -2.16
N ILE A 28 -8.87 9.27 -1.16
CA ILE A 28 -9.54 8.70 0.02
C ILE A 28 -9.40 9.68 1.19
N VAL A 29 -10.49 9.89 1.92
CA VAL A 29 -10.52 10.71 3.12
C VAL A 29 -11.17 9.93 4.26
N LEU A 30 -10.51 9.93 5.42
CA LEU A 30 -10.98 9.33 6.65
C LEU A 30 -11.48 10.41 7.60
N HIS A 31 -12.65 10.17 8.21
CA HIS A 31 -13.19 10.99 9.28
C HIS A 31 -13.58 10.12 10.48
N GLY A 32 -13.42 10.68 11.67
CA GLY A 32 -13.78 10.06 12.94
C GLY A 32 -13.24 10.90 14.09
N ARG A 33 -13.92 10.91 15.23
CA ARG A 33 -13.56 11.66 16.42
C ARG A 33 -12.28 11.14 17.07
N ALA A 34 -12.10 9.82 17.06
CA ALA A 34 -10.96 9.13 17.65
C ALA A 34 -9.87 8.73 16.62
N LEU A 35 -9.89 9.34 15.43
CA LEU A 35 -8.98 8.96 14.36
C LEU A 35 -7.54 9.45 14.62
N ASP A 36 -6.66 8.53 15.00
CA ASP A 36 -5.21 8.73 14.90
C ASP A 36 -4.72 8.28 13.52
N ALA A 37 -4.53 9.25 12.63
CA ALA A 37 -4.06 9.03 11.27
C ALA A 37 -2.53 9.17 11.10
N SER A 38 -1.75 9.19 12.19
CA SER A 38 -0.31 9.48 12.18
C SER A 38 0.54 8.46 11.43
N ARG A 39 0.05 7.23 11.27
CA ARG A 39 0.76 6.17 10.54
C ARG A 39 0.70 6.40 9.03
N PRO A 40 1.77 5.99 8.33
CA PRO A 40 1.91 6.22 6.90
C PRO A 40 0.86 5.48 6.08
N TRP A 41 0.54 6.05 4.92
CA TRP A 41 -0.27 5.39 3.91
C TRP A 41 0.52 4.37 3.08
N SER A 42 -0.18 3.33 2.64
CA SER A 42 0.27 2.48 1.53
C SER A 42 -0.88 2.14 0.58
N CYS A 43 -0.55 1.84 -0.66
CA CYS A 43 -1.54 1.51 -1.69
C CYS A 43 -0.98 0.42 -2.60
N GLY A 44 -1.72 -0.68 -2.74
CA GLY A 44 -1.47 -1.69 -3.75
C GLY A 44 -2.30 -1.41 -5.00
N PHE A 45 -1.73 -1.61 -6.18
CA PHE A 45 -2.51 -1.63 -7.41
C PHE A 45 -1.88 -2.57 -8.44
N ILE A 46 -2.68 -2.94 -9.42
CA ILE A 46 -2.23 -3.73 -10.55
C ILE A 46 -2.30 -2.85 -11.79
N ALA A 47 -1.34 -2.99 -12.70
CA ALA A 47 -1.45 -2.41 -14.02
C ALA A 47 -1.00 -3.40 -15.09
N LEU A 48 -1.67 -3.37 -16.24
CA LEU A 48 -1.21 -4.06 -17.45
C LEU A 48 -0.19 -3.18 -18.15
N VAL A 49 1.10 -3.45 -17.94
CA VAL A 49 2.20 -2.70 -18.56
C VAL A 49 2.64 -3.43 -19.82
N ARG A 50 2.40 -2.82 -20.99
CA ARG A 50 2.69 -3.42 -22.32
C ARG A 50 2.12 -4.84 -22.46
N GLY A 51 0.92 -5.08 -21.93
CA GLY A 51 0.23 -6.37 -21.96
C GLY A 51 0.60 -7.34 -20.84
N ALA A 52 1.62 -7.04 -20.02
CA ALA A 52 1.98 -7.85 -18.85
C ALA A 52 1.35 -7.29 -17.59
N ARG A 53 0.60 -8.11 -16.85
CA ARG A 53 0.00 -7.73 -15.56
C ARG A 53 1.08 -7.63 -14.48
N ARG A 54 1.21 -6.46 -13.85
CA ARG A 54 2.23 -6.16 -12.83
C ARG A 54 1.59 -5.62 -11.57
N SER A 55 2.15 -6.04 -10.43
CA SER A 55 1.76 -5.51 -9.11
C SER A 55 2.68 -4.37 -8.73
N PHE A 56 2.07 -3.35 -8.14
CA PHE A 56 2.74 -2.17 -7.64
C PHE A 56 2.32 -1.89 -6.21
N THR A 57 3.23 -1.26 -5.47
CA THR A 57 2.95 -0.76 -4.14
C THR A 57 3.47 0.66 -4.03
N VAL A 58 2.60 1.60 -3.65
CA VAL A 58 2.98 2.95 -3.25
C VAL A 58 3.03 3.02 -1.73
N ALA A 59 4.02 3.70 -1.20
CA ALA A 59 4.12 3.98 0.23
C ALA A 59 4.78 5.34 0.47
N GLU A 60 4.49 5.97 1.61
CA GLU A 60 5.24 7.16 2.04
C GLU A 60 6.75 6.83 2.10
N ALA A 61 7.59 7.77 1.66
CA ALA A 61 9.02 7.55 1.57
C ALA A 61 9.62 7.26 2.96
N GLY A 62 10.37 6.17 3.06
CA GLY A 62 10.94 5.69 4.31
C GLY A 62 9.96 5.05 5.30
N ALA A 63 8.63 5.18 5.09
CA ALA A 63 7.58 4.70 6.02
C ALA A 63 7.66 3.23 6.37
N PHE A 64 8.12 2.46 5.40
CA PHE A 64 8.38 1.06 5.58
C PHE A 64 9.88 0.89 5.41
N ASP A 65 10.48 0.09 6.28
CA ASP A 65 11.75 -0.57 5.98
C ASP A 65 11.49 -1.60 4.85
N TRP A 66 11.07 -1.13 3.67
CA TRP A 66 11.17 -1.88 2.44
C TRP A 66 12.64 -2.30 2.21
N HIS A 67 13.61 -1.61 2.83
CA HIS A 67 14.96 -2.13 3.07
C HIS A 67 14.97 -3.49 3.81
N ALA A 68 14.23 -3.69 4.89
CA ALA A 68 14.29 -4.93 5.66
C ALA A 68 13.63 -6.15 4.99
N THR A 69 12.54 -6.00 4.23
CA THR A 69 11.81 -7.16 3.67
C THR A 69 12.11 -7.42 2.19
N PHE A 70 12.53 -6.39 1.46
CA PHE A 70 13.04 -6.54 0.10
C PHE A 70 14.58 -6.63 0.10
N THR A 71 15.31 -5.69 0.71
CA THR A 71 16.79 -5.61 0.57
C THR A 71 17.64 -6.52 1.45
N THR A 72 17.06 -7.28 2.39
CA THR A 72 17.87 -8.21 3.22
C THR A 72 18.32 -9.47 2.50
N ILE A 73 17.90 -9.66 1.24
CA ILE A 73 18.24 -10.87 0.47
C ILE A 73 18.56 -10.51 -0.99
N HIS A 74 19.32 -9.44 -1.22
CA HIS A 74 19.81 -9.10 -2.55
C HIS A 74 21.33 -9.25 -2.58
N ASP A 75 21.82 -9.92 -3.61
CA ASP A 75 23.25 -10.05 -3.86
C ASP A 75 23.81 -8.74 -4.42
N GLN A 76 22.96 -7.94 -5.11
CA GLN A 76 23.35 -6.68 -5.71
C GLN A 76 22.27 -5.61 -5.52
N LEU A 77 22.72 -4.36 -5.32
CA LEU A 77 21.87 -3.19 -5.21
C LEU A 77 22.42 -2.09 -6.13
N LEU A 78 21.57 -1.60 -7.03
CA LEU A 78 21.89 -0.50 -7.95
C LEU A 78 21.06 0.72 -7.58
N ARG A 79 21.67 1.89 -7.59
CA ARG A 79 21.02 3.18 -7.34
C ARG A 79 21.43 4.15 -8.43
N GLN A 80 20.48 4.81 -9.05
CA GLN A 80 20.77 5.81 -10.09
C GLN A 80 19.73 6.93 -10.10
N PRO A 81 20.13 8.17 -10.46
CA PRO A 81 19.18 9.22 -10.78
C PRO A 81 18.24 8.79 -11.90
N TYR A 82 16.94 9.05 -11.77
CA TYR A 82 15.93 8.65 -12.74
C TYR A 82 14.72 9.59 -12.68
N ASN A 83 14.46 10.35 -13.75
CA ASN A 83 13.31 11.26 -13.90
C ASN A 83 13.04 12.15 -12.65
N ALA A 84 14.05 12.94 -12.24
CA ALA A 84 14.03 13.83 -11.06
C ALA A 84 13.90 13.12 -9.68
N ALA A 85 14.05 11.80 -9.66
CA ALA A 85 13.99 10.95 -8.47
C ALA A 85 15.18 9.97 -8.45
N GLU A 86 15.17 9.02 -7.51
CA GLU A 86 16.12 7.90 -7.47
C GLU A 86 15.41 6.62 -7.91
N LEU A 87 16.03 5.84 -8.80
CA LEU A 87 15.63 4.47 -9.08
C LEU A 87 16.58 3.53 -8.32
N VAL A 88 16.01 2.67 -7.48
CA VAL A 88 16.73 1.64 -6.73
C VAL A 88 16.32 0.28 -7.28
N VAL A 89 17.29 -0.56 -7.64
CA VAL A 89 17.05 -1.92 -8.14
C VAL A 89 17.83 -2.91 -7.29
N GLY A 90 17.11 -3.81 -6.62
CA GLY A 90 17.65 -4.96 -5.93
C GLY A 90 17.61 -6.20 -6.83
N ILE A 91 18.72 -6.94 -6.87
CA ILE A 91 18.86 -8.17 -7.65
C ILE A 91 19.20 -9.30 -6.69
N ARG A 92 18.39 -10.36 -6.74
CA ARG A 92 18.70 -11.63 -6.07
C ARG A 92 19.00 -12.68 -7.14
N ASN A 93 20.25 -13.09 -7.20
CA ASN A 93 20.66 -14.24 -7.98
C ASN A 93 20.16 -15.49 -7.25
N GLN A 94 19.54 -16.41 -7.98
CA GLN A 94 19.14 -17.69 -7.39
C GLN A 94 20.37 -18.61 -7.37
N THR A 95 20.80 -19.02 -6.18
CA THR A 95 22.03 -19.81 -5.98
C THR A 95 21.88 -21.30 -6.32
N ALA A 96 20.68 -21.77 -6.68
CA ALA A 96 20.43 -23.16 -7.07
C ALA A 96 19.38 -23.27 -8.20
N GLY A 97 19.79 -23.79 -9.37
CA GLY A 97 18.94 -24.08 -10.54
C GLY A 97 18.97 -23.03 -11.66
N ASP A 98 18.46 -23.39 -12.85
CA ASP A 98 18.29 -22.52 -14.05
C ASP A 98 17.18 -21.45 -13.87
N HIS A 99 16.93 -21.02 -12.64
CA HIS A 99 15.88 -20.04 -12.37
C HIS A 99 16.38 -18.63 -12.68
N PRO A 100 15.57 -17.80 -13.35
CA PRO A 100 15.96 -16.43 -13.63
C PRO A 100 16.11 -15.62 -12.34
N PRO A 101 16.95 -14.56 -12.35
CA PRO A 101 17.07 -13.67 -11.20
C PRO A 101 15.76 -12.99 -10.82
N ASP A 102 15.61 -12.68 -9.53
CA ASP A 102 14.50 -11.92 -8.97
C ASP A 102 14.90 -10.44 -8.88
N TYR A 103 14.18 -9.58 -9.60
CA TYR A 103 14.40 -8.15 -9.63
C TYR A 103 13.31 -7.44 -8.88
N ARG A 104 13.73 -6.46 -8.11
CA ARG A 104 12.82 -5.62 -7.35
C ARG A 104 13.26 -4.19 -7.53
N ALA A 105 12.33 -3.31 -7.85
CA ALA A 105 12.65 -1.92 -8.10
C ALA A 105 11.75 -0.98 -7.32
N ALA A 106 12.33 0.15 -6.94
CA ALA A 106 11.63 1.26 -6.30
C ALA A 106 12.00 2.55 -7.03
N TRP A 107 11.01 3.25 -7.54
CA TRP A 107 11.12 4.67 -7.85
C TRP A 107 10.90 5.46 -6.56
N ARG A 108 11.83 6.34 -6.19
CA ARG A 108 11.83 7.04 -4.89
C ARG A 108 11.77 8.55 -5.11
N GLY A 109 10.59 9.10 -4.92
CA GLY A 109 10.35 10.55 -4.91
C GLY A 109 10.64 11.18 -3.55
N PRO A 110 10.49 12.51 -3.43
CA PRO A 110 10.60 13.22 -2.16
C PRO A 110 9.57 12.82 -1.08
N TRP A 111 8.39 12.35 -1.49
CA TRP A 111 7.26 12.06 -0.59
C TRP A 111 6.87 10.59 -0.58
N PHE A 112 6.87 9.94 -1.75
CA PHE A 112 6.44 8.56 -1.89
C PHE A 112 7.44 7.71 -2.68
N GLU A 113 7.38 6.40 -2.42
CA GLU A 113 8.08 5.37 -3.16
C GLU A 113 7.07 4.50 -3.92
N LEU A 114 7.38 4.15 -5.17
CA LEU A 114 6.61 3.21 -5.99
C LEU A 114 7.45 1.97 -6.25
N HIS A 115 6.95 0.84 -5.81
CA HIS A 115 7.65 -0.43 -5.85
C HIS A 115 7.02 -1.40 -6.83
N THR A 116 7.85 -2.24 -7.44
CA THR A 116 7.41 -3.37 -8.25
C THR A 116 8.44 -4.51 -8.23
N ARG A 117 8.05 -5.66 -8.76
CA ARG A 117 8.86 -6.88 -8.86
C ARG A 117 8.78 -7.47 -10.27
N GLU A 118 9.91 -7.97 -10.76
CA GLU A 118 10.07 -8.65 -12.05
C GLU A 118 10.91 -9.91 -11.88
N THR A 119 10.61 -10.96 -12.66
CA THR A 119 11.44 -12.17 -12.75
C THR A 119 11.93 -12.32 -14.19
N GLY A 120 13.21 -12.64 -14.42
CA GLY A 120 13.70 -12.84 -15.79
C GLY A 120 14.88 -11.94 -16.15
N SER A 121 14.58 -10.89 -16.91
CA SER A 121 15.59 -9.99 -17.47
C SER A 121 15.73 -8.70 -16.65
N PRO A 122 16.96 -8.21 -16.39
CA PRO A 122 17.18 -6.89 -15.80
C PRO A 122 16.77 -5.77 -16.77
N ASP A 123 16.99 -6.02 -18.07
CA ASP A 123 16.65 -5.10 -19.15
C ASP A 123 15.14 -5.03 -19.27
N GLY A 124 14.55 -4.06 -18.58
CA GLY A 124 13.11 -3.84 -18.61
C GLY A 124 12.53 -3.27 -17.33
N ILE A 125 13.16 -3.45 -16.16
CA ILE A 125 12.52 -3.06 -14.90
C ILE A 125 12.36 -1.53 -14.76
N SER A 126 13.32 -0.74 -15.26
CA SER A 126 13.17 0.71 -15.40
C SER A 126 12.07 1.07 -16.41
N THR A 127 11.95 0.32 -17.51
CA THR A 127 10.94 0.56 -18.55
C THR A 127 9.51 0.33 -18.09
N ILE A 128 9.32 -0.36 -16.96
CA ILE A 128 8.03 -0.46 -16.28
C ILE A 128 7.60 0.92 -15.78
N PHE A 129 8.50 1.67 -15.15
CA PHE A 129 8.23 3.04 -14.69
C PHE A 129 8.06 4.01 -15.85
N ASP A 130 8.76 3.79 -16.97
CA ASP A 130 8.58 4.60 -18.19
C ASP A 130 7.16 4.53 -18.75
N ALA A 131 6.36 3.51 -18.41
CA ALA A 131 4.96 3.43 -18.83
C ALA A 131 4.06 4.50 -18.19
N PHE A 132 4.54 5.14 -17.12
CA PHE A 132 3.80 6.11 -16.34
C PHE A 132 4.43 7.52 -16.41
N ARG A 133 3.58 8.52 -16.17
CA ARG A 133 3.96 9.85 -15.70
C ARG A 133 3.74 9.85 -14.20
N LEU A 134 4.83 9.87 -13.44
CA LEU A 134 4.80 9.88 -11.98
C LEU A 134 4.78 11.31 -11.49
N THR A 135 3.77 11.67 -10.70
CA THR A 135 3.67 12.98 -10.05
C THR A 135 3.59 12.75 -8.55
N ASP A 136 4.68 13.07 -7.86
CA ASP A 136 4.81 12.87 -6.42
C ASP A 136 4.41 14.14 -5.68
N THR A 137 3.51 13.98 -4.71
CA THR A 137 2.92 15.09 -3.95
C THR A 137 2.94 14.76 -2.46
N PRO A 138 2.82 15.75 -1.56
CA PRO A 138 2.71 15.47 -0.14
C PRO A 138 1.52 14.59 0.28
N LEU A 139 0.49 14.46 -0.57
CA LEU A 139 -0.72 13.68 -0.28
C LEU A 139 -0.74 12.30 -0.96
N GLY A 140 0.16 12.03 -1.90
CA GLY A 140 0.16 10.78 -2.64
C GLY A 140 1.00 10.81 -3.90
N LEU A 141 1.06 9.66 -4.57
CA LEU A 141 1.77 9.48 -5.83
C LEU A 141 0.78 9.12 -6.94
N LEU A 142 0.67 10.00 -7.93
CA LEU A 142 -0.09 9.76 -9.15
C LEU A 142 0.75 8.95 -10.13
N ALA A 143 0.17 7.90 -10.72
CA ALA A 143 0.81 7.07 -11.74
C ALA A 143 -0.02 7.06 -13.02
N ALA A 144 -0.10 8.21 -13.69
CA ALA A 144 -0.89 8.34 -14.91
C ALA A 144 -0.23 7.58 -16.07
N PRO A 145 -0.92 6.66 -16.76
CA PRO A 145 -0.38 6.04 -17.97
C PRO A 145 0.04 7.08 -19.00
N ARG A 146 1.22 6.93 -19.59
CA ARG A 146 1.65 7.80 -20.69
C ARG A 146 0.79 7.61 -21.94
N SER A 147 0.26 6.41 -22.12
CA SER A 147 -0.77 6.09 -23.11
C SER A 147 -1.49 4.81 -22.71
N ALA A 148 -2.73 4.61 -23.20
CA ALA A 148 -3.50 3.39 -22.96
C ALA A 148 -2.83 2.11 -23.49
N ARG A 149 -1.91 2.24 -24.46
CA ARG A 149 -1.13 1.11 -24.98
C ARG A 149 0.04 0.72 -24.06
N GLN A 150 0.48 1.63 -23.21
CA GLN A 150 1.63 1.42 -22.33
C GLN A 150 1.22 0.90 -20.96
N ALA A 151 0.15 1.45 -20.38
CA ALA A 151 -0.39 0.99 -19.11
C ALA A 151 -1.91 1.14 -19.03
N GLN A 152 -2.55 0.20 -18.35
CA GLN A 152 -3.93 0.30 -17.89
C GLN A 152 -3.95 -0.05 -16.40
N LEU A 153 -4.45 0.86 -15.56
CA LEU A 153 -4.57 0.62 -14.13
C LEU A 153 -5.84 -0.17 -13.84
N GLU A 154 -5.72 -1.10 -12.89
CA GLU A 154 -6.82 -1.77 -12.24
C GLU A 154 -7.20 -1.03 -10.95
N PRO A 155 -8.36 -1.36 -10.35
CA PRO A 155 -8.79 -0.74 -9.10
C PRO A 155 -7.72 -0.79 -8.02
N VAL A 156 -7.55 0.35 -7.36
CA VAL A 156 -6.56 0.56 -6.30
C VAL A 156 -7.08 0.02 -4.97
N ARG A 157 -6.18 -0.53 -4.15
CA ARG A 157 -6.46 -0.94 -2.79
C ARG A 157 -5.58 -0.14 -1.85
N VAL A 158 -6.19 0.69 -1.02
CA VAL A 158 -5.45 1.53 -0.07
C VAL A 158 -5.42 0.84 1.27
N ALA A 159 -4.36 1.04 2.02
CA ALA A 159 -4.23 0.53 3.36
C ALA A 159 -3.59 1.55 4.31
N LYS A 160 -4.01 1.46 5.57
CA LYS A 160 -3.54 2.33 6.65
C LYS A 160 -3.53 1.58 7.96
N GLN A 161 -2.45 1.71 8.72
CA GLN A 161 -2.45 1.30 10.11
C GLN A 161 -3.07 2.42 10.96
N ILE A 162 -3.93 2.09 11.91
CA ILE A 162 -4.41 3.01 12.94
C ILE A 162 -3.79 2.55 14.26
N PRO A 163 -2.95 3.38 14.92
CA PRO A 163 -2.37 3.06 16.23
C PRO A 163 -3.44 2.63 17.23
N GLY A 164 -3.16 1.61 18.04
CA GLY A 164 -4.14 1.11 19.02
C GLY A 164 -5.24 0.24 18.42
N ILE A 165 -5.63 0.44 17.15
CA ILE A 165 -6.80 -0.23 16.55
C ILE A 165 -6.41 -1.41 15.65
N GLY A 166 -5.50 -1.21 14.70
CA GLY A 166 -5.10 -2.26 13.76
C GLY A 166 -4.87 -1.78 12.33
N TYR A 167 -5.04 -2.67 11.37
CA TYR A 167 -4.76 -2.42 9.96
C TYR A 167 -6.05 -2.38 9.13
N LEU A 168 -6.28 -1.24 8.49
CA LEU A 168 -7.40 -1.01 7.59
C LEU A 168 -6.97 -1.20 6.15
N THR A 169 -7.84 -1.83 5.35
CA THR A 169 -7.79 -1.78 3.89
C THR A 169 -9.10 -1.24 3.34
N PHE A 170 -9.01 -0.36 2.35
CA PHE A 170 -10.12 0.35 1.76
C PHE A 170 -10.20 0.05 0.27
N GLU A 171 -11.40 -0.31 -0.18
CA GLU A 171 -11.71 -0.61 -1.57
C GLU A 171 -12.98 0.15 -1.98
N ARG A 172 -13.09 0.51 -3.26
CA ARG A 172 -14.31 1.16 -3.77
C ARG A 172 -15.44 0.13 -3.90
N PRO A 173 -16.70 0.52 -3.61
CA PRO A 173 -17.86 -0.29 -3.93
C PRO A 173 -17.88 -0.65 -5.42
N GLY A 174 -18.30 -1.86 -5.76
CA GLY A 174 -18.37 -2.35 -7.15
C GLY A 174 -17.06 -2.87 -7.73
N THR A 175 -15.90 -2.51 -7.16
CA THR A 175 -14.58 -3.06 -7.55
C THR A 175 -13.91 -3.88 -6.44
N SER A 176 -14.59 -4.01 -5.30
CA SER A 176 -14.09 -4.70 -4.12
C SER A 176 -13.87 -6.20 -4.38
N GLN A 177 -12.73 -6.71 -3.94
CA GLN A 177 -12.46 -8.14 -3.83
C GLN A 177 -12.88 -8.70 -2.47
N ILE A 178 -13.13 -7.83 -1.49
CA ILE A 178 -13.69 -8.21 -0.19
C ILE A 178 -15.14 -8.65 -0.42
N ALA A 179 -15.44 -9.90 -0.05
CA ALA A 179 -16.78 -10.44 -0.14
C ALA A 179 -17.67 -9.81 0.92
N VAL A 180 -18.69 -9.06 0.48
CA VAL A 180 -19.78 -8.60 1.35
C VAL A 180 -20.82 -9.72 1.39
N PRO A 181 -21.17 -10.25 2.57
CA PRO A 181 -22.19 -11.28 2.67
C PRO A 181 -23.56 -10.83 2.15
N ASP A 182 -24.38 -11.78 1.72
CA ASP A 182 -25.74 -11.55 1.19
C ASP A 182 -26.82 -11.44 2.28
N PHE A 183 -26.42 -11.53 3.56
CA PHE A 183 -27.29 -11.35 4.72
C PHE A 183 -26.95 -10.06 5.47
N ARG A 184 -27.96 -9.52 6.19
CA ARG A 184 -27.82 -8.26 6.94
C ARG A 184 -26.73 -8.33 8.01
N GLY A 185 -25.90 -7.30 8.04
CA GLY A 185 -24.89 -7.10 9.07
C GLY A 185 -25.43 -6.36 10.30
N HIS A 186 -24.51 -5.96 11.17
CA HIS A 186 -24.80 -5.01 12.24
C HIS A 186 -24.85 -3.60 11.67
N LEU A 187 -25.90 -2.84 11.98
CA LEU A 187 -26.02 -1.45 11.53
C LEU A 187 -25.09 -0.54 12.33
N THR A 188 -24.36 0.30 11.62
CA THR A 188 -23.53 1.38 12.16
C THR A 188 -24.10 2.74 11.73
N GLN A 189 -23.48 3.83 12.16
CA GLN A 189 -23.86 5.18 11.69
C GLN A 189 -23.69 5.38 10.18
N HIS A 190 -22.79 4.62 9.54
CA HIS A 190 -22.37 4.85 8.15
C HIS A 190 -22.67 3.68 7.20
N GLY A 191 -23.08 2.53 7.71
CA GLY A 191 -23.34 1.35 6.89
C GLY A 191 -23.54 0.07 7.69
N GLU A 192 -23.15 -1.06 7.12
CA GLU A 192 -23.31 -2.38 7.72
C GLU A 192 -21.96 -3.04 8.02
N LEU A 193 -21.91 -3.79 9.12
CA LEU A 193 -20.70 -4.39 9.67
C LEU A 193 -20.85 -5.91 9.80
N TRP A 194 -19.83 -6.65 9.36
CA TRP A 194 -19.73 -8.11 9.49
C TRP A 194 -18.41 -8.53 10.13
N ARG A 195 -18.39 -9.77 10.61
CA ARG A 195 -17.17 -10.48 11.03
C ARG A 195 -16.77 -11.47 9.95
N GLU A 196 -15.50 -11.48 9.58
CA GLU A 196 -14.89 -12.42 8.66
C GLU A 196 -13.84 -13.26 9.41
N PRO A 197 -14.07 -14.56 9.62
CA PRO A 197 -13.08 -15.44 10.22
C PRO A 197 -11.82 -15.53 9.34
N LEU A 198 -10.66 -15.21 9.90
CA LEU A 198 -9.38 -15.29 9.18
C LEU A 198 -8.76 -16.69 9.15
N GLY A 199 -9.44 -17.66 9.76
CA GLY A 199 -8.94 -19.01 9.95
C GLY A 199 -7.77 -19.10 10.94
N PRO A 200 -7.15 -20.30 11.05
CA PRO A 200 -6.02 -20.50 11.94
C PRO A 200 -4.80 -19.70 11.47
N GLY A 201 -4.13 -19.05 12.42
CA GLY A 201 -2.85 -18.39 12.21
C GLY A 201 -1.68 -19.36 12.14
N ALA A 202 -0.49 -18.80 11.93
CA ALA A 202 0.75 -19.57 11.99
C ALA A 202 0.87 -20.27 13.36
N GLN A 203 1.36 -21.51 13.35
CA GLN A 203 1.54 -22.32 14.56
C GLN A 203 0.24 -22.57 15.36
N GLY A 204 -0.93 -22.57 14.71
CA GLY A 204 -2.21 -22.95 15.32
C GLY A 204 -2.83 -21.90 16.25
N ARG A 205 -2.28 -20.68 16.30
CA ARG A 205 -2.90 -19.58 17.06
C ARG A 205 -4.15 -19.09 16.34
N SER A 206 -5.26 -18.89 17.06
CA SER A 206 -6.43 -18.23 16.50
C SER A 206 -6.08 -16.79 16.11
N ARG A 207 -6.47 -16.36 14.91
CA ARG A 207 -6.39 -14.95 14.51
C ARG A 207 -7.66 -14.24 14.96
N PRO A 208 -7.60 -12.95 15.34
CA PRO A 208 -8.83 -12.18 15.48
C PRO A 208 -9.57 -12.19 14.14
N ASP A 209 -10.90 -12.22 14.18
CA ASP A 209 -11.71 -12.03 12.98
C ASP A 209 -11.40 -10.66 12.38
N ALA A 210 -11.42 -10.57 11.06
CA ALA A 210 -11.52 -9.27 10.40
C ALA A 210 -12.92 -8.72 10.56
N LEU A 211 -13.02 -7.40 10.60
CA LEU A 211 -14.28 -6.67 10.61
C LEU A 211 -14.44 -5.98 9.25
N ILE A 212 -15.57 -6.21 8.59
CA ILE A 212 -15.87 -5.64 7.27
C ILE A 212 -16.97 -4.61 7.45
N LEU A 213 -16.67 -3.34 7.22
CA LEU A 213 -17.63 -2.23 7.18
C LEU A 213 -17.90 -1.88 5.71
N ALA A 214 -19.13 -2.10 5.25
CA ALA A 214 -19.58 -1.65 3.94
C ALA A 214 -20.41 -0.36 4.09
N THR A 215 -20.01 0.68 3.37
CA THR A 215 -20.70 1.97 3.29
C THR A 215 -21.04 2.28 1.82
N PRO A 216 -21.87 3.29 1.52
CA PRO A 216 -22.14 3.70 0.14
C PRO A 216 -20.88 4.11 -0.66
N THR A 217 -19.82 4.52 0.03
CA THR A 217 -18.60 5.08 -0.58
C THR A 217 -17.39 4.17 -0.50
N ALA A 218 -17.35 3.21 0.43
CA ALA A 218 -16.18 2.35 0.66
C ALA A 218 -16.56 0.98 1.24
N ILE A 219 -15.78 -0.04 0.87
CA ILE A 219 -15.67 -1.30 1.61
C ILE A 219 -14.37 -1.25 2.42
N THR A 220 -14.50 -1.25 3.74
CA THR A 220 -13.38 -1.16 4.68
C THR A 220 -13.24 -2.48 5.42
N ARG A 221 -12.02 -3.01 5.45
CA ARG A 221 -11.70 -4.21 6.23
C ARG A 221 -10.66 -3.87 7.28
N LEU A 222 -11.01 -4.08 8.54
CA LEU A 222 -10.12 -3.96 9.69
C LEU A 222 -9.62 -5.34 10.09
N VAL A 223 -8.31 -5.51 10.16
CA VAL A 223 -7.67 -6.61 10.87
C VAL A 223 -7.08 -6.04 12.16
N PRO A 224 -7.60 -6.41 13.34
CA PRO A 224 -7.02 -5.98 14.62
C PRO A 224 -5.54 -6.36 14.72
N GLY A 225 -4.72 -5.46 15.24
CA GLY A 225 -3.27 -5.63 15.28
C GLY A 225 -2.80 -6.63 16.35
N PRO A 226 -1.65 -7.32 16.14
CA PRO A 226 -1.10 -8.24 17.15
C PRO A 226 -0.33 -7.54 18.28
N ALA A 227 0.06 -6.27 18.11
CA ALA A 227 0.85 -5.50 19.07
C ALA A 227 0.01 -4.56 19.95
N ASP A 228 -1.21 -4.26 19.54
CA ASP A 228 -2.06 -3.28 20.22
C ASP A 228 -3.43 -3.90 20.49
N THR A 229 -3.67 -4.13 21.77
CA THR A 229 -4.90 -4.62 22.38
C THR A 229 -5.99 -3.54 22.33
N ALA A 230 -6.52 -3.21 21.16
CA ALA A 230 -7.89 -2.71 21.17
C ALA A 230 -8.76 -3.85 21.70
N ASP A 231 -9.51 -3.59 22.77
CA ASP A 231 -10.67 -4.43 23.09
C ASP A 231 -11.52 -4.53 21.81
N GLN A 232 -12.12 -5.68 21.54
CA GLN A 232 -13.03 -5.83 20.41
C GLN A 232 -14.10 -4.72 20.43
N ASN A 233 -14.52 -4.27 21.61
CA ASN A 233 -15.44 -3.14 21.77
C ASN A 233 -14.85 -1.80 21.28
N GLU A 234 -13.56 -1.56 21.47
CA GLU A 234 -12.89 -0.34 20.98
C GLU A 234 -12.78 -0.35 19.46
N ALA A 235 -12.44 -1.50 18.86
CA ALA A 235 -12.42 -1.65 17.40
C ALA A 235 -13.81 -1.46 16.78
N LEU A 236 -14.86 -1.98 17.45
CA LEU A 236 -16.25 -1.78 17.03
C LEU A 236 -16.69 -0.32 17.16
N ALA A 237 -16.41 0.33 18.30
CA ALA A 237 -16.73 1.74 18.51
C ALA A 237 -16.00 2.65 17.51
N PHE A 238 -14.73 2.33 17.20
CA PHE A 238 -13.98 3.02 16.15
C PHE A 238 -14.65 2.87 14.79
N LEU A 239 -15.06 1.65 14.40
CA LEU A 239 -15.72 1.43 13.10
C LEU A 239 -17.13 2.04 13.03
N ASP A 240 -17.85 2.15 14.15
CA ASP A 240 -19.16 2.82 14.18
C ASP A 240 -19.05 4.32 13.87
N ASP A 241 -17.96 4.96 14.31
CA ASP A 241 -17.68 6.40 14.11
C ASP A 241 -16.85 6.69 12.84
N LEU A 242 -16.23 5.67 12.23
CA LEU A 242 -15.39 5.83 11.05
C LEU A 242 -16.22 6.09 9.79
N SER A 243 -15.99 7.23 9.16
CA SER A 243 -16.47 7.53 7.81
C SER A 243 -15.32 7.51 6.80
N VAL A 244 -15.52 6.84 5.67
CA VAL A 244 -14.53 6.70 4.60
C VAL A 244 -15.14 7.18 3.29
N ILE A 245 -14.56 8.24 2.72
CA ILE A 245 -15.06 8.86 1.50
C ILE A 245 -14.04 8.64 0.38
N TRP A 246 -14.51 8.17 -0.76
CA TRP A 246 -13.75 8.15 -2.01
C TRP A 246 -14.23 9.28 -2.91
N GLU A 247 -13.36 10.23 -3.17
CA GLU A 247 -13.57 11.32 -4.11
C GLU A 247 -12.97 10.92 -5.47
N PRO A 248 -13.71 11.10 -6.58
CA PRO A 248 -13.19 10.82 -7.91
C PRO A 248 -12.03 11.75 -8.27
N ALA A 249 -11.20 11.31 -9.22
CA ALA A 249 -10.08 12.07 -9.77
C ALA A 249 -10.52 13.33 -10.55
#